data_AF-A0A2W2GCN4-F1
#
_entry.id   AF-A0A2W2GCN4-F1
#
_cell.length_a   1.000
_cell.length_b   1.000
_cell.length_c   1.000
_cell.angle_alpha   90.00
_cell.angle_beta   90.00
_cell.angle_gamma   90.00
#
_symmetry.space_group_name_H-M   'P 1'
#
loop_
_entity.id
_entity.type
_entity.pdbx_description
1 polymer ?
#
loop_
_entity_poly.entity_id
_entity_poly.type
_entity_poly.pdbx_seq_one_letter_code
_entity_poly.pdbx_strand_id
1 'polypeptide(L)' 'MKWLPWRQASDLALPGNDFWVFDDRLIRFHHFAGDGSILDDELCDDPSVIRLCTPAFDAVWERAIDHADYKPA' A
#
# COMPACT_ATOMS: atom_id res chain seq x y z
N MET A 1 4.35 -0.35 13.50
CA MET A 1 3.26 -0.80 12.62
C MET A 1 2.13 0.21 12.75
N LYS A 2 1.69 0.81 11.65
CA LYS A 2 0.61 1.79 11.63
C LYS A 2 -0.54 1.27 10.76
N TRP A 3 -1.75 1.74 11.01
CA TRP A 3 -2.96 1.32 10.30
C TRP A 3 -3.73 2.55 9.85
N LEU A 4 -4.21 2.55 8.60
CA LEU A 4 -5.12 3.57 8.11
C LEU A 4 -6.56 3.06 8.25
N PRO A 5 -7.42 3.71 9.06
CA PRO A 5 -8.84 3.37 9.08
C PRO A 5 -9.44 3.55 7.68
N TRP A 6 -10.14 2.53 7.17
CA TRP A 6 -10.69 2.50 5.80
C TRP A 6 -11.51 3.75 5.40
N ARG A 7 -12.23 4.35 6.37
CA ARG A 7 -12.99 5.60 6.16
C ARG A 7 -12.13 6.82 5.82
N GLN A 8 -10.84 6.78 6.12
CA GLN A 8 -9.86 7.85 5.85
C GLN A 8 -9.03 7.57 4.59
N ALA A 9 -9.29 6.47 3.88
CA ALA A 9 -8.56 6.11 2.67
C ALA A 9 -9.30 6.54 1.38
N SER A 10 -10.57 6.95 1.46
CA SER A 10 -11.42 7.16 0.29
C SER A 10 -10.99 8.30 -0.63
N ASP A 11 -10.24 9.27 -0.13
CA ASP A 11 -9.68 10.41 -0.88
C ASP A 11 -8.24 10.16 -1.37
N LEU A 12 -7.68 8.98 -1.10
CA LEU A 12 -6.33 8.61 -1.51
C LEU A 12 -6.32 7.92 -2.88
N ALA A 13 -5.43 8.37 -3.76
CA ALA A 13 -5.12 7.68 -5.00
C ALA A 13 -4.14 6.52 -4.74
N LEU A 14 -4.68 5.38 -4.31
CA LEU A 14 -3.89 4.17 -4.06
C LEU A 14 -3.82 3.30 -5.34
N PRO A 15 -2.68 2.61 -5.60
CA PRO A 15 -2.64 1.50 -6.54
C PRO A 15 -3.72 0.47 -6.22
N GLY A 16 -4.29 -0.14 -7.27
CA GLY A 16 -5.37 -1.12 -7.12
C GLY A 16 -4.92 -2.44 -6.49
N ASN A 17 -3.62 -2.74 -6.57
CA ASN A 17 -3.02 -3.89 -5.92
C ASN A 17 -2.27 -3.44 -4.67
N ASP A 18 -2.25 -4.33 -3.67
CA ASP A 18 -1.39 -4.15 -2.51
C ASP A 18 0.07 -4.13 -2.98
N PHE A 19 0.86 -3.26 -2.38
CA PHE A 19 2.26 -3.08 -2.77
C PHE A 19 3.13 -2.69 -1.60
N TRP A 20 4.41 -3.04 -1.69
CA TRP A 20 5.47 -2.55 -0.82
C TRP A 20 6.42 -1.67 -1.62
N VAL A 21 6.96 -0.63 -0.98
CA VAL A 21 8.03 0.22 -1.50
C VAL A 21 9.31 -0.09 -0.75
N PHE A 22 10.41 -0.30 -1.47
CA PHE A 22 11.74 -0.47 -0.88
C PHE A 22 12.68 0.64 -1.37
N ASP A 23 13.26 1.38 -0.43
CA ASP A 23 14.27 2.42 -0.65
C ASP A 23 13.95 3.41 -1.80
N ASP A 24 12.65 3.68 -2.03
CA ASP A 24 12.14 4.49 -3.14
C ASP A 24 12.67 4.09 -4.52
N ARG A 25 12.94 2.79 -4.71
CA ARG A 25 13.62 2.24 -5.88
C ARG A 25 13.02 0.96 -6.42
N LEU A 26 12.23 0.27 -5.62
CA LEU A 26 11.63 -1.00 -6.02
C LEU A 26 10.24 -1.10 -5.42
N ILE A 27 9.29 -1.48 -6.26
CA ILE A 27 7.93 -1.81 -5.86
C ILE A 27 7.77 -3.32 -5.93
N ARG A 28 7.14 -3.91 -4.92
CA ARG A 28 6.63 -5.28 -4.97
C ARG A 28 5.12 -5.24 -4.95
N PHE A 29 4.47 -5.63 -6.03
CA PHE A 29 3.02 -5.83 -6.04
C PHE A 29 2.70 -7.25 -5.56
N HIS A 30 1.70 -7.34 -4.70
CA HIS A 30 1.12 -8.60 -4.26
C HIS A 30 -0.12 -8.89 -5.09
N HIS A 31 -0.10 -10.01 -5.82
CA HIS A 31 -1.25 -10.45 -6.60
C HIS A 31 -2.02 -11.51 -5.82
N PHE A 32 -3.30 -11.22 -5.55
CA PHE A 32 -4.21 -12.14 -4.88
C PHE A 32 -5.31 -12.62 -5.83
N ALA A 33 -5.71 -13.87 -5.70
CA ALA A 33 -6.92 -14.37 -6.34
C ALA A 33 -8.18 -13.79 -5.66
N GLY A 34 -9.33 -13.93 -6.29
CA GLY A 34 -10.60 -13.41 -5.76
C GLY A 34 -11.03 -14.05 -4.43
N ASP A 35 -10.49 -15.22 -4.07
CA ASP A 35 -10.70 -15.88 -2.78
C ASP A 35 -9.68 -15.47 -1.71
N GLY A 36 -8.76 -14.55 -2.05
CA GLY A 36 -7.71 -14.05 -1.15
C GLY A 36 -6.45 -14.92 -1.12
N SER A 37 -6.38 -16.01 -1.90
CA SER A 37 -5.14 -16.79 -2.02
C SER A 37 -4.04 -15.99 -2.73
N ILE A 38 -2.80 -16.11 -2.26
CA ILE A 38 -1.63 -15.48 -2.89
C ILE A 38 -1.36 -16.19 -4.21
N LEU A 39 -1.25 -15.43 -5.31
CA LEU A 39 -0.90 -15.95 -6.61
C LEU A 39 0.59 -15.83 -6.87
N ASP A 40 1.10 -14.59 -6.89
CA ASP A 40 2.51 -14.29 -7.13
C ASP A 40 2.83 -12.86 -6.67
N ASP A 41 4.11 -12.55 -6.61
CA ASP A 41 4.61 -11.21 -6.35
C ASP A 41 5.44 -10.69 -7.51
N GLU A 42 5.10 -9.50 -7.98
CA GLU A 42 5.79 -8.84 -9.09
C GLU A 42 6.73 -7.75 -8.56
N LEU A 43 8.00 -7.80 -8.97
CA LEU A 43 8.97 -6.75 -8.71
C LEU A 43 9.02 -5.76 -9.88
N CYS A 44 8.88 -4.48 -9.58
CA CYS A 44 8.87 -3.39 -10.56
C CYS A 44 9.83 -2.26 -10.14
N ASP A 45 10.82 -1.96 -10.97
CA ASP A 45 11.77 -0.87 -10.80
C ASP A 45 11.53 0.29 -11.79
N ASP A 46 10.38 0.32 -12.46
CA ASP A 46 10.00 1.38 -13.38
C ASP A 46 9.87 2.73 -12.63
N PRO A 47 10.64 3.77 -13.00
CA PRO A 47 10.61 5.07 -12.33
C PRO A 47 9.23 5.74 -12.31
N SER A 48 8.37 5.47 -13.31
CA SER A 48 7.02 6.01 -13.36
C SER A 48 6.10 5.36 -12.33
N VAL A 49 6.26 4.05 -12.11
CA VAL A 49 5.51 3.28 -11.11
C VAL A 49 5.97 3.64 -9.70
N ILE A 50 7.28 3.77 -9.49
CA ILE A 50 7.84 4.23 -8.21
C ILE A 50 7.30 5.62 -7.87
N ARG A 51 7.30 6.56 -8.83
CA ARG A 51 6.75 7.91 -8.64
C ARG A 51 5.25 7.95 -8.34
N LEU A 52 4.50 6.92 -8.75
CA LEU A 52 3.08 6.79 -8.41
C LEU A 52 2.91 6.22 -6.99
N CYS A 53 3.68 5.19 -6.66
CA CYS A 53 3.49 4.38 -5.46
C CYS A 53 4.06 5.04 -4.20
N THR A 54 5.25 5.66 -4.28
CA THR A 54 5.90 6.30 -3.12
C THR A 54 5.02 7.39 -2.49
N PRO A 55 4.51 8.40 -3.23
CA PRO A 55 3.69 9.44 -2.62
C PRO A 55 2.35 8.91 -2.07
N ALA A 56 1.79 7.87 -2.70
CA ALA A 56 0.58 7.23 -2.21
C ALA A 56 0.83 6.57 -0.84
N PHE A 57 1.98 5.88 -0.69
CA PHE A 57 2.40 5.30 0.58
C PHE A 57 2.62 6.38 1.66
N ASP A 58 3.32 7.47 1.34
CA ASP A 58 3.54 8.57 2.28
C ASP A 58 2.22 9.16 2.79
N ALA A 59 1.27 9.39 1.88
CA ALA A 59 -0.05 9.94 2.21
C ALA A 59 -0.88 9.00 3.10
N VAL A 60 -0.70 7.68 2.96
CA VAL A 60 -1.25 6.67 3.89
C VAL A 60 -0.55 6.77 5.25
N TRP A 61 0.78 6.81 5.25
CA TRP A 61 1.60 6.77 6.46
C TRP A 61 1.36 7.99 7.37
N GLU A 62 1.18 9.16 6.78
CA GLU A 62 0.84 10.41 7.49
C GLU A 62 -0.50 10.33 8.21
N ARG A 63 -1.52 9.74 7.59
CA ARG A 63 -2.88 9.59 8.16
C ARG A 63 -3.00 8.38 9.10
N ALA A 64 -2.14 7.38 8.95
CA ALA A 64 -2.23 6.14 9.70
C ALA A 64 -2.02 6.37 11.21
N ILE A 65 -2.74 5.61 12.03
CA ILE A 65 -2.65 5.59 13.49
C ILE A 65 -1.78 4.43 13.98
N ASP A 66 -1.27 4.52 15.20
CA ASP A 66 -0.49 3.42 15.78
C ASP A 66 -1.33 2.17 15.97
N HIS A 67 -0.69 1.01 15.83
CA HIS A 67 -1.37 -0.29 15.99
C HIS A 67 -2.09 -0.44 17.33
N ALA A 68 -1.56 0.14 18.41
CA ALA A 68 -2.20 0.10 19.73
C ALA A 68 -3.55 0.84 19.78
N ASP A 69 -3.73 1.86 18.94
CA ASP A 69 -4.94 2.67 18.87
C ASP A 69 -5.93 2.16 17.82
N TYR A 70 -5.47 1.28 16.92
CA TYR A 70 -6.28 0.71 15.88
C TYR A 70 -7.33 -0.24 16.45
N LYS A 71 -8.61 0.06 16.15
CA LYS A 71 -9.76 -0.75 16.53
C LYS A 71 -10.47 -1.22 15.26
N PRO A 72 -10.34 -2.51 14.89
CA PRO A 72 -11.17 -3.07 13.82
C PRO A 72 -12.64 -2.92 14.22
N ALA A 73 -13.47 -2.47 13.28
CA ALA A 73 -14.91 -2.37 13.48
C ALA A 73 -15.58 -3.73 13.28
#